data_AF-A0A525VMN8-F1
#
_entry.id   AF-A0A525VMN8-F1
#
_cell.length_a   1.000
_cell.length_b   1.000
_cell.length_c   1.000
_cell.angle_alpha   90.00
_cell.angle_beta   90.00
_cell.angle_gamma   90.00
#
_symmetry.space_group_name_H-M   'P 1'
#
loop_
_entity.id
_entity.type
_entity.pdbx_description
1 polymer ?
#
loop_
_entity_poly.entity_id
_entity_poly.type
_entity_poly.pdbx_seq_one_letter_code
_entity_poly.pdbx_strand_id
1 'polypeptide(L)'
;MNGSHVSAERSLGVSARIPAVLTILAVIGLSGCAIKPIPLTADEVRSRAQVDRADVAKDQEPVSGPIDLYEAMARALKYNLDARVELMHKMLAQTQLDLSHYAMLPRLAANAGFDGRNNFSGGVGQSLISGAQNLTPFTSAEKNIFSADLSLSWNVLDFGLSYIRAKQAADDVLIAEEERRRVANRVMQDVRVAYWRAVSAERILPSLKMLDEWVKNALEQAQAVQDEKLSTPLVPLQYKLDLLNTQRYVQQLFRELSTAKLQLAALINLPPGEERKMMLLVPEREAGALNLPSDMTVLEDRALESRPELRMIDYRRRINARETKAAILEMIPSLNLQAGGNYNSNAFLFNQNWAAYAARASWNLLSIFRYPARAKTIEAQDQVLHTQTLALTMAIMSQVHISVAQVAHAKKETSTAKLYHETQSQISEQTRLGWRLGRQSEQAVLRERVNQVAAQLRYDAIESELQVSWASLLAAVGEDVLPNDLTREQSLSDLALELRARWAKSKELLK
;
A
#
# COMPACT_ATOMS: atom_id res chain seq x y z
N MET A 1 -63.16 56.11 55.82
CA MET A 1 -64.18 55.06 55.96
C MET A 1 -63.40 53.74 55.95
N ASN A 2 -62.92 53.29 57.11
CA ASN A 2 -63.55 52.36 58.06
C ASN A 2 -63.84 50.96 57.50
N GLY A 3 -63.26 49.94 58.18
CA GLY A 3 -63.67 48.53 58.17
C GLY A 3 -62.71 47.61 57.39
N SER A 4 -61.58 47.13 57.90
CA SER A 4 -61.36 46.08 58.92
C SER A 4 -62.07 44.75 58.67
N HIS A 5 -61.30 43.72 58.26
CA HIS A 5 -61.36 42.38 58.88
C HIS A 5 -60.02 41.66 58.70
N VAL A 6 -59.47 41.24 59.84
CA VAL A 6 -58.27 40.41 60.05
C VAL A 6 -58.72 38.99 60.38
N SER A 7 -57.82 38.02 60.12
CA SER A 7 -57.66 36.66 60.69
C SER A 7 -57.88 35.55 59.66
N ALA A 8 -57.11 34.48 59.52
CA ALA A 8 -55.81 34.06 60.04
C ALA A 8 -55.40 32.76 59.28
N GLU A 9 -54.09 32.59 59.08
CA GLU A 9 -53.28 31.39 58.85
C GLU A 9 -53.91 30.02 58.48
N ARG A 10 -53.35 29.40 57.42
CA ARG A 10 -52.66 28.10 57.55
C ARG A 10 -51.76 27.81 56.34
N SER A 11 -50.48 27.64 56.63
CA SER A 11 -49.42 27.16 55.75
C SER A 11 -49.63 25.70 55.34
N LEU A 12 -49.45 25.38 54.06
CA LEU A 12 -49.03 24.05 53.60
C LEU A 12 -48.13 24.24 52.37
N GLY A 13 -46.83 24.21 52.61
CA GLY A 13 -45.81 24.14 51.56
C GLY A 13 -45.85 22.78 50.90
N VAL A 14 -46.18 22.75 49.61
CA VAL A 14 -45.97 21.58 48.75
C VAL A 14 -44.75 21.86 47.89
N SER A 15 -43.72 21.05 48.08
CA SER A 15 -42.42 21.14 47.43
C SER A 15 -42.52 20.96 45.92
N ALA A 16 -42.38 22.06 45.17
CA ALA A 16 -42.09 22.06 43.75
C ALA A 16 -40.64 21.59 43.51
N ARG A 17 -40.41 20.28 43.35
CA ARG A 17 -39.09 19.72 43.02
C ARG A 17 -39.07 18.67 41.90
N ILE A 18 -40.17 18.46 41.19
CA ILE A 18 -40.26 17.43 40.13
C ILE A 18 -40.04 17.98 38.69
N PRO A 19 -40.46 19.21 38.30
CA PRO A 19 -40.29 19.64 36.90
C PRO A 19 -38.85 20.05 36.54
N ALA A 20 -37.99 20.32 37.52
CA ALA A 20 -36.60 20.72 37.30
C ALA A 20 -35.67 19.53 36.98
N VAL A 21 -35.97 18.33 37.49
CA VAL A 21 -35.13 17.14 37.27
C VAL A 21 -35.33 16.59 35.85
N LEU A 22 -36.55 16.65 35.31
CA LEU A 22 -36.84 16.23 33.93
C LEU A 22 -36.24 17.18 32.88
N THR A 23 -36.11 18.47 33.16
CA THR A 23 -35.48 19.43 32.25
C THR A 23 -33.95 19.32 32.26
N ILE A 24 -33.34 19.03 33.41
CA ILE A 24 -31.89 18.78 33.50
C ILE A 24 -31.51 17.47 32.79
N LEU A 25 -32.31 16.41 32.91
CA LEU A 25 -32.07 15.15 32.19
C LEU A 25 -32.24 15.29 30.67
N ALA A 26 -33.17 16.13 30.21
CA ALA A 26 -33.38 16.40 28.79
C ALA A 26 -32.23 17.23 28.16
N VAL A 27 -31.59 18.12 28.93
CA VAL A 27 -30.42 18.89 28.46
C VAL A 27 -29.16 18.03 28.37
N ILE A 28 -28.98 17.05 29.27
CA ILE A 28 -27.85 16.11 29.23
C ILE A 28 -28.03 15.07 28.10
N GLY A 29 -29.27 14.76 27.69
CA GLY A 29 -29.56 13.83 26.59
C GLY A 29 -29.43 14.39 25.17
N LEU A 30 -29.40 15.74 25.01
CA LEU A 30 -29.37 16.41 23.70
C LEU A 30 -28.00 16.97 23.30
N SER A 31 -26.98 16.91 24.18
CA SER A 31 -25.59 17.03 23.76
C SER A 31 -25.17 15.73 23.07
N GLY A 32 -25.72 15.51 21.88
CA GLY A 32 -25.33 14.41 21.02
C GLY A 32 -23.81 14.41 20.85
N CYS A 33 -23.23 13.22 20.86
CA CYS A 33 -21.82 12.97 20.54
C CYS A 33 -21.56 13.40 19.09
N ALA A 34 -21.50 14.70 18.82
CA ALA A 34 -20.95 15.24 17.60
C ALA A 34 -19.46 14.92 17.63
N ILE A 35 -19.08 13.81 16.99
CA ILE A 35 -17.69 13.42 16.80
C ILE A 35 -17.07 14.47 15.87
N LYS A 36 -16.51 15.52 16.47
CA LYS A 36 -15.75 16.52 15.73
C LYS A 36 -14.38 15.94 15.42
N PRO A 37 -13.87 16.07 14.19
CA PRO A 37 -12.51 15.68 13.88
C PRO A 37 -11.55 16.54 14.72
N ILE A 38 -10.79 15.90 15.59
CA ILE A 38 -9.75 16.54 16.40
C ILE A 38 -8.47 16.51 15.55
N PRO A 39 -7.90 17.66 15.17
CA PRO A 39 -6.65 17.69 14.43
C PRO A 39 -5.49 17.19 15.30
N LEU A 40 -4.47 16.62 14.66
CA LEU A 40 -3.23 16.23 15.34
C LEU A 40 -2.59 17.44 16.01
N THR A 41 -2.19 17.27 17.26
CA THR A 41 -1.44 18.27 18.02
C THR A 41 0.04 18.25 17.64
N ALA A 42 0.74 19.36 17.87
CA ALA A 42 2.17 19.45 17.58
C ALA A 42 3.01 18.45 18.38
N ASP A 43 2.59 18.15 19.62
CA ASP A 43 3.30 17.20 20.49
C ASP A 43 3.08 15.75 20.05
N GLU A 44 1.88 15.38 19.59
CA GLU A 44 1.62 14.07 18.96
C GLU A 44 2.50 13.87 17.72
N VAL A 45 2.61 14.90 16.87
CA VAL A 45 3.48 14.85 15.69
C VAL A 45 4.95 14.70 16.07
N ARG A 46 5.42 15.43 17.10
CA ARG A 46 6.81 15.35 17.57
C ARG A 46 7.13 13.98 18.17
N SER A 47 6.25 13.45 19.01
CA SER A 47 6.38 12.11 19.61
C SER A 47 6.44 11.04 18.52
N ARG A 48 5.50 11.09 17.58
CA ARG A 48 5.47 10.19 16.42
C ARG A 48 6.76 10.27 15.61
N ALA A 49 7.25 11.48 15.30
CA ALA A 49 8.48 11.65 14.53
C ALA A 49 9.74 11.08 15.24
N GLN A 50 9.77 11.07 16.57
CA GLN A 50 10.86 10.44 17.33
C GLN A 50 10.79 8.91 17.25
N VAL A 51 9.60 8.33 17.38
CA VAL A 51 9.37 6.88 17.27
C VAL A 51 9.67 6.40 15.84
N ASP A 52 9.11 7.06 14.82
CA ASP A 52 9.33 6.73 13.42
C ASP A 52 10.84 6.70 13.08
N ARG A 53 11.61 7.69 13.56
CA ARG A 53 13.06 7.74 13.33
C ARG A 53 13.82 6.55 13.91
N ALA A 54 13.36 6.01 15.04
CA ALA A 54 13.98 4.83 15.65
C ALA A 54 13.56 3.54 14.93
N ASP A 55 12.31 3.47 14.45
CA ASP A 55 11.74 2.25 13.88
C ASP A 55 12.10 2.02 12.40
N VAL A 56 12.33 3.08 11.61
CA VAL A 56 12.65 2.97 10.17
C VAL A 56 13.88 2.09 9.89
N ALA A 57 14.88 2.12 10.78
CA ALA A 57 16.14 1.37 10.64
C ALA A 57 16.18 0.05 11.42
N LYS A 58 15.06 -0.35 12.05
CA LYS A 58 15.02 -1.51 12.93
C LYS A 58 14.95 -2.83 12.16
N ASP A 59 15.55 -3.89 12.72
CA ASP A 59 15.48 -5.27 12.24
C ASP A 59 16.00 -5.50 10.80
N GLN A 60 16.99 -4.73 10.37
CA GLN A 60 17.64 -4.88 9.07
C GLN A 60 18.93 -5.72 9.18
N GLU A 61 19.13 -6.65 8.24
CA GLU A 61 20.41 -7.34 8.09
C GLU A 61 21.53 -6.36 7.67
N PRO A 62 22.65 -6.28 8.40
CA PRO A 62 23.72 -5.32 8.10
C PRO A 62 24.36 -5.58 6.73
N VAL A 63 24.96 -4.54 6.15
CA VAL A 63 25.76 -4.67 4.93
C VAL A 63 27.16 -5.16 5.33
N SER A 64 27.44 -6.44 5.08
CA SER A 64 28.72 -7.08 5.43
C SER A 64 29.74 -7.14 4.28
N GLY A 65 29.36 -6.76 3.06
CA GLY A 65 30.22 -6.82 1.88
C GLY A 65 29.70 -6.03 0.68
N PRO A 66 30.36 -6.15 -0.49
CA PRO A 66 29.90 -5.54 -1.73
C PRO A 66 28.51 -6.05 -2.14
N ILE A 67 27.60 -5.14 -2.42
CA ILE A 67 26.21 -5.44 -2.79
C ILE A 67 26.14 -5.65 -4.30
N ASP A 68 25.57 -6.77 -4.75
CA ASP A 68 25.20 -6.98 -6.16
C ASP A 68 23.75 -6.56 -6.46
N LEU A 69 23.37 -6.52 -7.74
CA LEU A 69 22.02 -6.11 -8.16
C LEU A 69 20.90 -6.93 -7.51
N TYR A 70 21.08 -8.24 -7.39
CA TYR A 70 20.06 -9.13 -6.85
C TYR A 70 19.99 -9.05 -5.33
N GLU A 71 21.12 -8.81 -4.66
CA GLU A 71 21.12 -8.48 -3.24
C GLU A 71 20.40 -7.14 -2.98
N ALA A 72 20.67 -6.10 -3.78
CA ALA A 72 19.97 -4.82 -3.66
C ALA A 72 18.45 -4.99 -3.84
N MET A 73 18.05 -5.79 -4.82
CA MET A 73 16.65 -6.16 -5.06
C MET A 73 16.03 -6.94 -3.90
N ALA A 74 16.75 -7.94 -3.36
CA ALA A 74 16.31 -8.69 -2.19
C ALA A 74 16.13 -7.78 -0.96
N ARG A 75 17.07 -6.84 -0.75
CA ARG A 75 16.98 -5.84 0.32
C ARG A 75 15.76 -4.94 0.13
N ALA A 76 15.50 -4.50 -1.10
CA ALA A 76 14.32 -3.70 -1.39
C ALA A 76 13.02 -4.50 -1.13
N LEU A 77 12.88 -5.72 -1.62
CA LEU A 77 11.66 -6.51 -1.36
C LEU A 77 11.44 -6.81 0.14
N LYS A 78 12.53 -7.00 0.90
CA LYS A 78 12.46 -7.34 2.32
C LYS A 78 12.29 -6.12 3.24
N TYR A 79 12.93 -5.00 2.92
CA TYR A 79 13.05 -3.85 3.82
C TYR A 79 12.42 -2.56 3.29
N ASN A 80 12.06 -2.47 2.01
CA ASN A 80 11.39 -1.28 1.48
C ASN A 80 10.03 -1.08 2.18
N LEU A 81 9.79 0.14 2.65
CA LEU A 81 8.60 0.45 3.43
C LEU A 81 7.31 0.40 2.61
N ASP A 82 7.35 0.76 1.33
CA ASP A 82 6.18 0.68 0.44
C ASP A 82 5.78 -0.79 0.22
N ALA A 83 6.76 -1.66 -0.06
CA ALA A 83 6.51 -3.10 -0.18
C ALA A 83 5.99 -3.71 1.13
N ARG A 84 6.51 -3.24 2.28
CA ARG A 84 6.05 -3.67 3.61
C ARG A 84 4.62 -3.23 3.91
N VAL A 85 4.20 -2.04 3.46
CA VAL A 85 2.82 -1.56 3.60
C VAL A 85 1.85 -2.51 2.88
N GLU A 86 2.15 -2.90 1.64
CA GLU A 86 1.29 -3.83 0.90
C GLU A 86 1.25 -5.23 1.54
N LEU A 87 2.37 -5.70 2.09
CA LEU A 87 2.38 -6.92 2.89
C LEU A 87 1.45 -6.81 4.12
N MET A 88 1.47 -5.66 4.81
CA MET A 88 0.58 -5.41 5.95
C MET A 88 -0.89 -5.30 5.51
N HIS A 89 -1.18 -4.71 4.35
CA HIS A 89 -2.53 -4.68 3.79
C HIS A 89 -3.07 -6.08 3.48
N LYS A 90 -2.25 -6.96 2.90
CA LYS A 90 -2.59 -8.37 2.72
C LYS A 90 -2.87 -9.07 4.06
N MET A 91 -2.00 -8.87 5.05
CA MET A 91 -2.19 -9.45 6.39
C MET A 91 -3.48 -8.93 7.04
N LEU A 92 -3.78 -7.64 6.92
CA LEU A 92 -5.02 -7.04 7.39
C LEU A 92 -6.23 -7.67 6.70
N ALA A 93 -6.22 -7.79 5.38
CA ALA A 93 -7.29 -8.46 4.63
C ALA A 93 -7.47 -9.91 5.09
N GLN A 94 -6.37 -10.63 5.37
CA GLN A 94 -6.42 -11.99 5.91
C GLN A 94 -7.07 -12.03 7.29
N THR A 95 -6.71 -11.11 8.20
CA THR A 95 -7.35 -11.04 9.52
C THR A 95 -8.84 -10.67 9.44
N GLN A 96 -9.25 -9.88 8.45
CA GLN A 96 -10.66 -9.57 8.18
C GLN A 96 -11.41 -10.79 7.66
N LEU A 97 -10.78 -11.62 6.81
CA LEU A 97 -11.31 -12.92 6.41
C LEU A 97 -11.48 -13.84 7.63
N ASP A 98 -10.47 -13.92 8.50
CA ASP A 98 -10.57 -14.73 9.72
C ASP A 98 -11.70 -14.24 10.64
N LEU A 99 -11.86 -12.92 10.81
CA LEU A 99 -12.99 -12.34 11.54
C LEU A 99 -14.35 -12.71 10.91
N SER A 100 -14.43 -12.71 9.58
CA SER A 100 -15.65 -13.10 8.86
C SER A 100 -16.01 -14.59 9.08
N HIS A 101 -15.02 -15.45 9.32
CA HIS A 101 -15.27 -16.84 9.71
C HIS A 101 -15.96 -16.94 11.08
N TYR A 102 -15.52 -16.15 12.06
CA TYR A 102 -16.14 -16.11 13.38
C TYR A 102 -17.54 -15.52 13.37
N ALA A 103 -17.84 -14.59 12.46
CA ALA A 103 -19.18 -14.02 12.30
C ALA A 103 -20.25 -15.05 11.88
N MET A 104 -19.84 -16.21 11.37
CA MET A 104 -20.75 -17.31 11.03
C MET A 104 -21.11 -18.20 12.23
N LEU A 105 -20.44 -18.06 13.37
CA LEU A 105 -20.72 -18.89 14.54
C LEU A 105 -22.04 -18.50 15.22
N PRO A 106 -22.76 -19.46 15.84
CA PRO A 106 -23.83 -19.14 16.76
C PRO A 106 -23.34 -18.23 17.89
N ARG A 107 -24.17 -17.27 18.29
CA ARG A 107 -23.85 -16.35 19.37
C ARG A 107 -24.23 -16.99 20.70
N LEU A 108 -23.23 -17.22 21.56
CA LEU A 108 -23.40 -17.57 22.97
C LEU A 108 -23.36 -16.29 23.81
N ALA A 109 -24.41 -16.02 24.57
CA ALA A 109 -24.52 -14.85 25.42
C ALA A 109 -24.90 -15.24 26.85
N ALA A 110 -24.18 -14.71 27.82
CA ALA A 110 -24.60 -14.71 29.22
C ALA A 110 -25.20 -13.33 29.51
N ASN A 111 -26.49 -13.28 29.81
CA ASN A 111 -27.19 -12.04 30.13
C ASN A 111 -27.60 -12.06 31.61
N ALA A 112 -27.62 -10.89 32.23
CA ALA A 112 -28.17 -10.67 33.55
C ALA A 112 -28.92 -9.34 33.54
N GLY A 113 -30.09 -9.30 34.15
CA GLY A 113 -31.00 -8.15 34.15
C GLY A 113 -31.62 -7.94 35.52
N PHE A 114 -31.96 -6.69 35.80
CA PHE A 114 -32.74 -6.31 36.97
C PHE A 114 -33.89 -5.43 36.53
N ASP A 115 -35.11 -5.93 36.71
CA ASP A 115 -36.35 -5.24 36.37
C ASP A 115 -37.02 -4.74 37.65
N GLY A 116 -37.15 -3.42 37.78
CA GLY A 116 -37.77 -2.75 38.92
C GLY A 116 -39.06 -2.02 38.54
N ARG A 117 -40.11 -2.16 39.35
CA ARG A 117 -41.40 -1.48 39.17
C ARG A 117 -41.83 -0.76 40.44
N ASN A 118 -42.48 0.39 40.28
CA ASN A 118 -43.10 1.11 41.40
C ASN A 118 -44.42 0.46 41.87
N ASN A 119 -45.04 -0.38 41.04
CA ASN A 119 -46.26 -1.12 41.32
C ASN A 119 -46.09 -2.62 41.06
N PHE A 120 -46.95 -3.44 41.67
CA PHE A 120 -47.02 -4.87 41.33
C PHE A 120 -47.63 -5.06 39.94
N SER A 121 -47.20 -6.07 39.19
CA SER A 121 -47.94 -6.48 38.00
C SER A 121 -49.24 -7.16 38.42
N GLY A 122 -50.40 -6.60 38.07
CA GLY A 122 -51.71 -7.16 38.39
C GLY A 122 -52.39 -7.75 37.16
N GLY A 123 -53.01 -8.91 37.31
CA GLY A 123 -53.85 -9.54 36.29
C GLY A 123 -54.96 -10.37 36.92
N VAL A 124 -55.98 -10.71 36.14
CA VAL A 124 -56.88 -11.81 36.44
C VAL A 124 -56.27 -13.08 35.85
N GLY A 125 -56.45 -14.22 36.49
CA GLY A 125 -55.83 -15.45 36.02
C GLY A 125 -56.68 -16.68 36.26
N GLN A 126 -56.24 -17.76 35.65
CA GLN A 126 -56.99 -18.99 35.50
C GLN A 126 -56.20 -20.13 36.13
N SER A 127 -56.88 -20.96 36.93
CA SER A 127 -56.27 -22.14 37.54
C SER A 127 -55.82 -23.13 36.47
N LEU A 128 -54.54 -23.51 36.49
CA LEU A 128 -53.96 -24.50 35.57
C LEU A 128 -54.48 -25.94 35.83
N ILE A 129 -55.09 -26.19 36.99
CA ILE A 129 -55.59 -27.52 37.40
C ILE A 129 -57.12 -27.62 37.19
N SER A 130 -57.87 -26.57 37.53
CA SER A 130 -59.34 -26.60 37.54
C SER A 130 -59.99 -25.73 36.45
N GLY A 131 -59.23 -24.91 35.72
CA GLY A 131 -59.73 -24.02 34.68
C GLY A 131 -60.59 -22.85 35.17
N ALA A 132 -60.84 -22.73 36.48
CA ALA A 132 -61.65 -21.65 37.06
C ALA A 132 -60.95 -20.29 36.95
N GLN A 133 -61.70 -19.26 36.56
CA GLN A 133 -61.22 -17.87 36.51
C GLN A 133 -61.32 -17.22 37.90
N ASN A 134 -60.26 -16.53 38.30
CA ASN A 134 -60.26 -15.69 39.49
C ASN A 134 -60.43 -14.22 39.08
N LEU A 135 -61.57 -13.63 39.46
CA LEU A 135 -61.99 -12.29 39.05
C LEU A 135 -61.36 -11.16 39.89
N THR A 136 -60.71 -11.49 41.01
CA THR A 136 -59.95 -10.51 41.78
C THR A 136 -58.54 -10.35 41.20
N PRO A 137 -58.07 -9.13 40.92
CA PRO A 137 -56.70 -8.90 40.47
C PRO A 137 -55.71 -9.46 41.48
N PHE A 138 -54.81 -10.32 41.03
CA PHE A 138 -53.71 -10.85 41.82
C PHE A 138 -52.39 -10.61 41.09
N THR A 139 -51.30 -10.80 41.82
CA THR A 139 -49.95 -10.69 41.27
C THR A 139 -49.24 -12.03 41.34
N SER A 140 -48.45 -12.30 40.32
CA SER A 140 -47.55 -13.46 40.24
C SER A 140 -46.12 -13.00 39.95
N ALA A 141 -45.81 -11.74 40.23
CA ALA A 141 -44.49 -11.17 40.00
C ALA A 141 -44.13 -10.16 41.10
N GLU A 142 -42.92 -10.26 41.61
CA GLU A 142 -42.36 -9.27 42.52
C GLU A 142 -42.11 -7.93 41.82
N LYS A 143 -41.99 -6.85 42.60
CA LYS A 143 -41.67 -5.52 42.07
C LYS A 143 -40.25 -5.42 41.53
N ASN A 144 -39.34 -6.22 42.09
CA ASN A 144 -37.92 -6.22 41.79
C ASN A 144 -37.55 -7.65 41.42
N ILE A 145 -37.18 -7.88 40.17
CA ILE A 145 -36.87 -9.20 39.65
C ILE A 145 -35.45 -9.17 39.10
N PHE A 146 -34.62 -10.08 39.56
CA PHE A 146 -33.35 -10.39 38.94
C PHE A 146 -33.53 -11.57 38.00
N SER A 147 -33.08 -11.41 36.76
CA SER A 147 -33.07 -12.45 35.74
C SER A 147 -31.65 -12.69 35.25
N ALA A 148 -31.32 -13.94 34.95
CA ALA A 148 -30.08 -14.28 34.28
C ALA A 148 -30.32 -15.41 33.29
N ASP A 149 -29.64 -15.39 32.15
CA ASP A 149 -29.70 -16.47 31.17
C ASP A 149 -28.35 -16.72 30.51
N LEU A 150 -28.13 -17.97 30.13
CA LEU A 150 -27.07 -18.38 29.21
C LEU A 150 -27.75 -18.93 27.97
N SER A 151 -27.74 -18.15 26.89
CA SER A 151 -28.45 -18.45 25.65
C SER A 151 -27.51 -18.59 24.46
N LEU A 152 -27.69 -19.67 23.72
CA LEU A 152 -27.14 -19.89 22.40
C LEU A 152 -28.19 -19.45 21.38
N SER A 153 -27.82 -18.56 20.46
CA SER A 153 -28.70 -18.07 19.39
C SER A 153 -28.05 -18.25 18.02
N TRP A 154 -28.82 -18.73 17.05
CA TRP A 154 -28.37 -18.94 15.68
C TRP A 154 -29.41 -18.41 14.71
N ASN A 155 -29.04 -17.38 13.95
CA ASN A 155 -29.86 -16.84 12.88
C ASN A 155 -29.38 -17.40 11.54
N VAL A 156 -30.24 -18.21 10.90
CA VAL A 156 -29.93 -18.90 9.64
C VAL A 156 -29.71 -17.91 8.49
N LEU A 157 -30.45 -16.79 8.48
CA LEU A 157 -30.28 -15.75 7.47
C LEU A 157 -28.95 -15.01 7.68
N ASP A 158 -28.65 -14.62 8.93
CA ASP A 158 -27.39 -13.93 9.25
C ASP A 158 -26.18 -14.82 8.96
N PHE A 159 -26.30 -16.14 9.19
CA PHE A 159 -25.29 -17.12 8.77
C PHE A 159 -25.08 -17.10 7.26
N GLY A 160 -26.16 -17.17 6.46
CA GLY A 160 -26.08 -17.14 5.01
C GLY A 160 -25.46 -15.84 4.48
N LEU A 161 -25.82 -14.70 5.06
CA LEU A 161 -25.22 -13.40 4.73
C LEU A 161 -23.74 -13.34 5.12
N SER A 162 -23.39 -13.84 6.31
CA SER A 162 -22.01 -13.90 6.79
C SER A 162 -21.14 -14.81 5.93
N TYR A 163 -21.70 -15.91 5.41
CA TYR A 163 -21.01 -16.79 4.46
C TYR A 163 -20.72 -16.10 3.12
N ILE A 164 -21.65 -15.30 2.61
CA ILE A 164 -21.41 -14.49 1.40
C ILE A 164 -20.33 -13.43 1.68
N ARG A 165 -20.39 -12.75 2.83
CA ARG A 165 -19.39 -11.77 3.26
C ARG A 165 -18.00 -12.39 3.45
N ALA A 166 -17.91 -13.60 3.98
CA ALA A 166 -16.65 -14.32 4.10
C ALA A 166 -16.04 -14.64 2.72
N LYS A 167 -16.87 -15.00 1.75
CA LYS A 167 -16.43 -15.13 0.35
C LYS A 167 -15.93 -13.79 -0.22
N GLN A 168 -16.64 -12.69 0.04
CA GLN A 168 -16.20 -11.35 -0.39
C GLN A 168 -14.83 -11.00 0.24
N ALA A 169 -14.67 -11.20 1.54
CA ALA A 169 -13.39 -10.98 2.24
C ALA A 169 -12.26 -11.86 1.69
N ALA A 170 -12.55 -13.10 1.26
CA ALA A 170 -11.57 -13.95 0.60
C ALA A 170 -11.13 -13.40 -0.77
N ASP A 171 -12.01 -12.73 -1.50
CA ASP A 171 -11.64 -12.03 -2.72
C ASP A 171 -10.80 -10.77 -2.42
N ASP A 172 -11.11 -10.05 -1.34
CA ASP A 172 -10.32 -8.90 -0.90
C ASP A 172 -8.87 -9.29 -0.55
N VAL A 173 -8.66 -10.46 0.05
CA VAL A 173 -7.31 -11.02 0.26
C VAL A 173 -6.57 -11.21 -1.06
N LEU A 174 -7.25 -11.72 -2.09
CA LEU A 174 -6.66 -11.94 -3.41
C LEU A 174 -6.37 -10.60 -4.11
N ILE A 175 -7.23 -9.60 -3.96
CA ILE A 175 -6.97 -8.24 -4.45
C ILE A 175 -5.70 -7.68 -3.81
N ALA A 176 -5.56 -7.79 -2.48
CA ALA A 176 -4.38 -7.32 -1.75
C ALA A 176 -3.10 -8.06 -2.17
N GLU A 177 -3.19 -9.35 -2.50
CA GLU A 177 -2.06 -10.12 -3.03
C GLU A 177 -1.63 -9.64 -4.43
N GLU A 178 -2.58 -9.38 -5.34
CA GLU A 178 -2.25 -8.85 -6.67
C GLU A 178 -1.68 -7.42 -6.60
N GLU A 179 -2.18 -6.58 -5.68
CA GLU A 179 -1.62 -5.24 -5.42
C GLU A 179 -0.18 -5.33 -4.90
N ARG A 180 0.09 -6.23 -3.95
CA ARG A 180 1.44 -6.50 -3.45
C ARG A 180 2.41 -6.87 -4.58
N ARG A 181 2.00 -7.73 -5.50
CA ARG A 181 2.82 -8.12 -6.68
C ARG A 181 3.09 -6.92 -7.59
N ARG A 182 2.08 -6.09 -7.84
CA ARG A 182 2.22 -4.87 -8.65
C ARG A 182 3.25 -3.90 -8.05
N VAL A 183 3.15 -3.61 -6.76
CA VAL A 183 4.10 -2.72 -6.07
C VAL A 183 5.50 -3.31 -6.02
N ALA A 184 5.62 -4.61 -5.72
CA ALA A 184 6.91 -5.30 -5.72
C ALA A 184 7.61 -5.23 -7.09
N ASN A 185 6.89 -5.43 -8.20
CA ASN A 185 7.43 -5.29 -9.55
C ASN A 185 7.93 -3.85 -9.82
N ARG A 186 7.17 -2.84 -9.38
CA ARG A 186 7.60 -1.44 -9.50
C ARG A 186 8.88 -1.16 -8.71
N VAL A 187 8.94 -1.57 -7.45
CA VAL A 187 10.12 -1.41 -6.59
C VAL A 187 11.36 -2.06 -7.21
N MET A 188 11.22 -3.24 -7.81
CA MET A 188 12.31 -3.95 -8.48
C MET A 188 12.84 -3.21 -9.71
N GLN A 189 11.95 -2.58 -10.50
CA GLN A 189 12.35 -1.74 -11.63
C GLN A 189 13.09 -0.49 -11.15
N ASP A 190 12.57 0.20 -10.13
CA ASP A 190 13.20 1.39 -9.54
C ASP A 190 14.61 1.09 -9.01
N VAL A 191 14.77 -0.05 -8.31
CA VAL A 191 16.07 -0.51 -7.79
C VAL A 191 17.04 -0.79 -8.92
N ARG A 192 16.60 -1.42 -10.03
CA ARG A 192 17.47 -1.70 -11.18
C ARG A 192 18.03 -0.42 -11.79
N VAL A 193 17.19 0.59 -12.01
CA VAL A 193 17.61 1.91 -12.53
C VAL A 193 18.60 2.56 -11.57
N ALA A 194 18.25 2.62 -10.28
CA ALA A 194 19.08 3.26 -9.26
C ALA A 194 20.43 2.55 -9.08
N TYR A 195 20.44 1.21 -9.17
CA TYR A 195 21.63 0.39 -9.03
C TYR A 195 22.65 0.68 -10.12
N TRP A 196 22.25 0.64 -11.39
CA TRP A 196 23.16 0.94 -12.50
C TRP A 196 23.70 2.38 -12.44
N ARG A 197 22.86 3.35 -12.11
CA ARG A 197 23.30 4.74 -11.90
C ARG A 197 24.32 4.84 -10.77
N ALA A 198 24.12 4.13 -9.66
CA ALA A 198 25.03 4.12 -8.53
C ALA A 198 26.37 3.45 -8.86
N VAL A 199 26.36 2.33 -9.60
CA VAL A 199 27.57 1.66 -10.11
C VAL A 199 28.36 2.59 -11.04
N SER A 200 27.69 3.27 -11.97
CA SER A 200 28.35 4.26 -12.84
C SER A 200 28.96 5.41 -12.04
N ALA A 201 28.24 5.91 -11.03
CA ALA A 201 28.75 6.96 -10.14
C ALA A 201 30.01 6.52 -9.38
N GLU A 202 30.02 5.31 -8.81
CA GLU A 202 31.18 4.77 -8.08
C GLU A 202 32.43 4.68 -8.95
N ARG A 203 32.26 4.32 -10.23
CA ARG A 203 33.36 4.20 -11.20
C ARG A 203 33.84 5.55 -11.74
N ILE A 204 32.93 6.51 -11.95
CA ILE A 204 33.21 7.73 -12.71
C ILE A 204 33.57 8.93 -11.81
N LEU A 205 32.97 9.04 -10.62
CA LEU A 205 33.19 10.17 -9.72
C LEU A 205 34.66 10.44 -9.38
N PRO A 206 35.53 9.44 -9.12
CA PRO A 206 36.95 9.69 -8.88
C PRO A 206 37.64 10.33 -10.09
N SER A 207 37.33 9.85 -11.30
CA SER A 207 37.88 10.40 -12.54
C SER A 207 37.40 11.83 -12.80
N LEU A 208 36.13 12.13 -12.51
CA LEU A 208 35.59 13.49 -12.64
C LEU A 208 36.22 14.48 -11.64
N LYS A 209 36.51 14.05 -10.40
CA LYS A 209 37.20 14.91 -9.42
C LYS A 209 38.60 15.29 -9.89
N MET A 210 39.36 14.32 -10.38
CA MET A 210 40.70 14.60 -10.96
C MET A 210 40.60 15.51 -12.17
N LEU A 211 39.57 15.37 -13.02
CA LEU A 211 39.36 16.25 -14.16
C LEU A 211 38.95 17.67 -13.74
N ASP A 212 38.12 17.84 -12.72
CA ASP A 212 37.75 19.15 -12.18
C ASP A 212 38.98 19.91 -11.66
N GLU A 213 39.86 19.23 -10.93
CA GLU A 213 41.14 19.78 -10.46
C GLU A 213 42.06 20.16 -11.63
N TRP A 214 42.18 19.28 -12.62
CA TRP A 214 43.01 19.55 -13.81
C TRP A 214 42.48 20.77 -14.60
N VAL A 215 41.17 20.88 -14.81
CA VAL A 215 40.57 22.03 -15.49
C VAL A 215 40.75 23.33 -14.69
N LYS A 216 40.64 23.29 -13.36
CA LYS A 216 40.91 24.46 -12.49
C LYS A 216 42.35 24.95 -12.63
N ASN A 217 43.33 24.04 -12.58
CA ASN A 217 44.73 24.40 -12.75
C ASN A 217 45.00 24.98 -14.15
N ALA A 218 44.39 24.41 -15.19
CA ALA A 218 44.51 24.94 -16.55
C ALA A 218 43.88 26.35 -16.69
N LEU A 219 42.77 26.62 -15.99
CA LEU A 219 42.13 27.94 -15.96
C LEU A 219 42.99 29.00 -15.26
N GLU A 220 43.65 28.63 -14.15
CA GLU A 220 44.59 29.53 -13.45
C GLU A 220 45.80 29.87 -14.34
N GLN A 221 46.34 28.89 -15.05
CA GLN A 221 47.41 29.12 -16.03
C GLN A 221 46.94 29.97 -17.22
N ALA A 222 45.73 29.72 -17.73
CA ALA A 222 45.12 30.53 -18.78
C ALA A 222 44.99 32.01 -18.37
N GLN A 223 44.61 32.24 -17.11
CA GLN A 223 44.46 33.57 -16.53
C GLN A 223 45.82 34.29 -16.45
N ALA A 224 46.86 33.62 -15.96
CA ALA A 224 48.20 34.18 -15.89
C ALA A 224 48.74 34.61 -17.27
N VAL A 225 48.58 33.75 -18.30
CA VAL A 225 48.98 34.07 -19.68
C VAL A 225 48.24 35.29 -20.24
N GLN A 226 46.96 35.44 -19.89
CA GLN A 226 46.15 36.60 -20.28
C GLN A 226 46.64 37.89 -19.60
N ASP A 227 46.93 37.83 -18.30
CA ASP A 227 47.36 38.97 -17.50
C ASP A 227 48.75 39.48 -17.90
N GLU A 228 49.65 38.57 -18.26
CA GLU A 228 51.01 38.87 -18.72
C GLU A 228 51.08 39.37 -20.19
N LYS A 229 49.94 39.42 -20.90
CA LYS A 229 49.84 39.87 -22.32
C LYS A 229 50.81 39.16 -23.27
N LEU A 230 51.12 37.89 -23.02
CA LEU A 230 52.14 37.13 -23.75
C LEU A 230 51.74 36.73 -25.18
N SER A 231 50.52 37.04 -25.62
CA SER A 231 50.02 36.68 -26.96
C SER A 231 48.91 37.61 -27.43
N THR A 232 48.45 37.43 -28.68
CA THR A 232 47.32 38.17 -29.24
C THR A 232 46.04 37.93 -28.43
N PRO A 233 45.24 38.97 -28.12
CA PRO A 233 44.18 38.88 -27.11
C PRO A 233 43.12 37.78 -27.34
N LEU A 234 42.89 37.38 -28.59
CA LEU A 234 41.82 36.46 -28.95
C LEU A 234 42.12 35.00 -28.58
N VAL A 235 43.37 34.54 -28.73
CA VAL A 235 43.73 33.13 -28.56
C VAL A 235 43.60 32.68 -27.09
N PRO A 236 44.12 33.43 -26.09
CA PRO A 236 43.91 33.10 -24.67
C PRO A 236 42.44 33.16 -24.24
N LEU A 237 41.65 34.09 -24.80
CA LEU A 237 40.22 34.19 -24.50
C LEU A 237 39.43 32.98 -25.00
N GLN A 238 39.73 32.50 -26.21
CA GLN A 238 39.12 31.28 -26.76
C GLN A 238 39.49 30.03 -25.95
N TYR A 239 40.77 29.90 -25.59
CA TYR A 239 41.26 28.82 -24.72
C TYR A 239 40.54 28.82 -23.37
N LYS A 240 40.44 29.98 -22.71
CA LYS A 240 39.74 30.14 -21.44
C LYS A 240 38.25 29.82 -21.55
N LEU A 241 37.57 30.26 -22.61
CA LEU A 241 36.16 29.95 -22.86
C LEU A 241 35.94 28.43 -22.98
N ASP A 242 36.83 27.74 -23.67
CA ASP A 242 36.74 26.29 -23.87
C ASP A 242 36.98 25.51 -22.57
N LEU A 243 37.91 25.96 -21.72
CA LEU A 243 38.10 25.41 -20.39
C LEU A 243 36.88 25.66 -19.49
N LEU A 244 36.27 26.85 -19.53
CA LEU A 244 35.04 27.16 -18.78
C LEU A 244 33.88 26.27 -19.23
N ASN A 245 33.73 26.04 -20.53
CA ASN A 245 32.74 25.10 -21.07
C ASN A 245 32.97 23.67 -20.56
N THR A 246 34.24 23.24 -20.53
CA THR A 246 34.65 21.93 -20.00
C THR A 246 34.34 21.83 -18.50
N GLN A 247 34.68 22.85 -17.71
CA GLN A 247 34.39 22.91 -16.28
C GLN A 247 32.89 22.83 -15.99
N ARG A 248 32.09 23.61 -16.73
CA ARG A 248 30.62 23.60 -16.60
C ARG A 248 30.06 22.20 -16.85
N TYR A 249 30.59 21.49 -17.84
CA TYR A 249 30.15 20.13 -18.16
C TYR A 249 30.57 19.11 -17.09
N VAL A 250 31.80 19.18 -16.59
CA VAL A 250 32.26 18.35 -15.46
C VAL A 250 31.40 18.56 -14.22
N GLN A 251 31.10 19.81 -13.88
CA GLN A 251 30.22 20.13 -12.74
C GLN A 251 28.79 19.61 -12.94
N GLN A 252 28.27 19.62 -14.17
CA GLN A 252 26.98 19.02 -14.48
C GLN A 252 26.99 17.51 -14.23
N LEU A 253 27.96 16.80 -14.81
CA LEU A 253 28.11 15.35 -14.62
C LEU A 253 28.30 14.98 -13.14
N PHE A 254 29.07 15.79 -12.40
CA PHE A 254 29.25 15.58 -10.96
C PHE A 254 27.94 15.71 -10.19
N ARG A 255 27.14 16.74 -10.46
CA ARG A 255 25.82 16.92 -9.81
C ARG A 255 24.91 15.74 -10.10
N GLU A 256 24.83 15.31 -11.36
CA GLU A 256 24.00 14.16 -11.79
C GLU A 256 24.38 12.86 -11.07
N LEU A 257 25.68 12.60 -10.87
CA LEU A 257 26.16 11.36 -10.24
C LEU A 257 26.22 11.42 -8.70
N SER A 258 26.31 12.60 -8.11
CA SER A 258 26.49 12.77 -6.66
C SER A 258 25.34 12.22 -5.81
N THR A 259 24.14 12.11 -6.38
CA THR A 259 22.92 11.63 -5.69
C THR A 259 22.62 10.15 -5.95
N ALA A 260 23.31 9.49 -6.88
CA ALA A 260 22.96 8.14 -7.32
C ALA A 260 23.00 7.10 -6.19
N LYS A 261 24.05 7.12 -5.35
CA LYS A 261 24.15 6.22 -4.18
C LYS A 261 23.10 6.51 -3.12
N LEU A 262 22.73 7.78 -2.93
CA LEU A 262 21.66 8.17 -1.99
C LEU A 262 20.30 7.63 -2.45
N GLN A 263 20.01 7.70 -3.75
CA GLN A 263 18.77 7.16 -4.32
C GLN A 263 18.68 5.65 -4.16
N LEU A 264 19.77 4.92 -4.45
CA LEU A 264 19.81 3.47 -4.23
C LEU A 264 19.64 3.13 -2.75
N ALA A 265 20.38 3.79 -1.86
CA ALA A 265 20.30 3.59 -0.42
C ALA A 265 18.87 3.77 0.12
N ALA A 266 18.14 4.79 -0.36
CA ALA A 266 16.74 4.99 0.00
C ALA A 266 15.83 3.83 -0.43
N LEU A 267 16.01 3.30 -1.64
CA LEU A 267 15.19 2.19 -2.16
C LEU A 267 15.43 0.87 -1.42
N ILE A 268 16.68 0.60 -1.04
CA ILE A 268 17.05 -0.59 -0.25
C ILE A 268 16.94 -0.37 1.26
N ASN A 269 16.34 0.75 1.66
CA ASN A 269 16.05 1.17 3.03
C ASN A 269 17.29 1.28 3.96
N LEU A 270 18.45 1.66 3.43
CA LEU A 270 19.62 1.92 4.27
C LEU A 270 19.47 3.22 5.09
N PRO A 271 19.98 3.24 6.34
CA PRO A 271 19.99 4.45 7.15
C PRO A 271 20.74 5.62 6.47
N PRO A 272 20.24 6.86 6.59
CA PRO A 272 20.96 8.03 6.10
C PRO A 272 22.36 8.13 6.72
N GLY A 273 23.39 8.31 5.88
CA GLY A 273 24.78 8.41 6.27
C GLY A 273 25.60 7.12 6.02
N GLU A 274 24.95 5.98 5.79
CA GLU A 274 25.63 4.71 5.48
C GLU A 274 25.92 4.52 3.99
N GLU A 275 25.33 5.32 3.11
CA GLU A 275 25.50 5.22 1.65
C GLU A 275 26.96 5.34 1.19
N ARG A 276 27.80 6.01 1.99
CA ARG A 276 29.23 6.18 1.68
C ARG A 276 30.03 4.90 1.87
N LYS A 277 29.61 4.03 2.78
CA LYS A 277 30.26 2.75 3.11
C LYS A 277 29.86 1.62 2.16
N MET A 278 28.73 1.76 1.48
CA MET A 278 28.26 0.83 0.46
C MET A 278 29.32 0.65 -0.63
N MET A 279 29.65 -0.59 -0.97
CA MET A 279 30.45 -0.94 -2.14
C MET A 279 29.57 -1.71 -3.11
N LEU A 280 29.62 -1.39 -4.40
CA LEU A 280 28.77 -2.02 -5.41
C LEU A 280 29.57 -2.93 -6.33
N LEU A 281 29.02 -4.10 -6.65
CA LEU A 281 29.58 -4.99 -7.66
C LEU A 281 29.14 -4.54 -9.05
N VAL A 282 30.08 -4.45 -9.98
CA VAL A 282 29.75 -4.17 -11.38
C VAL A 282 29.12 -5.42 -11.99
N PRO A 283 27.85 -5.38 -12.43
CA PRO A 283 27.22 -6.53 -13.06
C PRO A 283 27.88 -6.85 -14.40
N GLU A 284 27.81 -8.11 -14.82
CA GLU A 284 28.19 -8.50 -16.16
C GLU A 284 27.20 -7.93 -17.19
N ARG A 285 27.72 -7.54 -18.36
CA ARG A 285 26.95 -6.89 -19.43
C ARG A 285 26.23 -7.91 -20.30
N GLU A 286 24.90 -7.85 -20.38
CA GLU A 286 24.06 -8.94 -20.93
C GLU A 286 23.34 -8.61 -22.26
N ALA A 287 23.65 -7.48 -22.90
CA ALA A 287 22.86 -6.92 -24.02
C ALA A 287 22.63 -7.87 -25.22
N GLY A 288 23.48 -8.88 -25.42
CA GLY A 288 23.38 -9.82 -26.53
C GLY A 288 22.36 -10.96 -26.36
N ALA A 289 21.89 -11.23 -25.13
CA ALA A 289 21.11 -12.44 -24.83
C ALA A 289 19.59 -12.29 -24.96
N LEU A 290 19.09 -11.09 -25.24
CA LEU A 290 17.66 -10.76 -25.22
C LEU A 290 17.06 -10.86 -26.65
N ASN A 291 16.17 -11.83 -26.83
CA ASN A 291 15.42 -12.02 -28.07
C ASN A 291 13.94 -11.76 -27.81
N LEU A 292 13.33 -10.94 -28.65
CA LEU A 292 11.90 -10.67 -28.61
C LEU A 292 11.15 -11.80 -29.33
N PRO A 293 10.02 -12.28 -28.80
CA PRO A 293 9.15 -13.18 -29.54
C PRO A 293 8.61 -12.48 -30.80
N SER A 294 8.37 -13.27 -31.84
CA SER A 294 7.98 -12.76 -33.16
C SER A 294 6.49 -12.43 -33.27
N ASP A 295 5.64 -12.99 -32.40
CA ASP A 295 4.19 -12.82 -32.48
C ASP A 295 3.69 -11.92 -31.34
N MET A 296 3.10 -10.78 -31.72
CA MET A 296 2.54 -9.81 -30.78
C MET A 296 1.25 -10.33 -30.13
N THR A 297 0.46 -11.13 -30.84
CA THR A 297 -0.85 -11.58 -30.35
C THR A 297 -0.70 -12.48 -29.12
N VAL A 298 0.33 -13.34 -29.12
CA VAL A 298 0.69 -14.17 -27.96
C VAL A 298 1.03 -13.32 -26.74
N LEU A 299 1.72 -12.19 -26.92
CA LEU A 299 2.05 -11.28 -25.83
C LEU A 299 0.82 -10.53 -25.30
N GLU A 300 -0.09 -10.12 -26.18
CA GLU A 300 -1.35 -9.48 -25.79
C GLU A 300 -2.23 -10.43 -24.98
N ASP A 301 -2.48 -11.64 -25.48
CA ASP A 301 -3.30 -12.64 -24.79
C ASP A 301 -2.73 -12.97 -23.42
N ARG A 302 -1.42 -13.20 -23.36
CA ARG A 302 -0.70 -13.45 -22.10
C ARG A 302 -0.84 -12.29 -21.12
N ALA A 303 -0.73 -11.05 -21.60
CA ALA A 303 -0.92 -9.87 -20.78
C ALA A 303 -2.34 -9.76 -20.23
N LEU A 304 -3.36 -10.02 -21.06
CA LEU A 304 -4.75 -9.93 -20.64
C LEU A 304 -5.12 -10.98 -19.59
N GLU A 305 -4.48 -12.14 -19.60
CA GLU A 305 -4.73 -13.22 -18.62
C GLU A 305 -3.98 -13.05 -17.29
N SER A 306 -2.78 -12.50 -17.32
CA SER A 306 -1.86 -12.55 -16.18
C SER A 306 -1.70 -11.23 -15.43
N ARG A 307 -2.03 -10.08 -16.05
CA ARG A 307 -1.79 -8.75 -15.46
C ARG A 307 -2.56 -8.55 -14.15
N PRO A 308 -1.87 -8.18 -13.04
CA PRO A 308 -2.48 -8.01 -11.72
C PRO A 308 -3.66 -7.04 -11.72
N GLU A 309 -3.60 -5.97 -12.51
CA GLU A 309 -4.62 -4.92 -12.55
C GLU A 309 -5.96 -5.42 -13.09
N LEU A 310 -5.95 -6.31 -14.09
CA LEU A 310 -7.17 -6.95 -14.61
C LEU A 310 -7.72 -7.97 -13.61
N ARG A 311 -6.83 -8.80 -13.03
CA ARG A 311 -7.22 -9.79 -12.02
C ARG A 311 -7.86 -9.16 -10.79
N MET A 312 -7.37 -7.99 -10.36
CA MET A 312 -8.02 -7.21 -9.31
C MET A 312 -9.45 -6.79 -9.69
N ILE A 313 -9.69 -6.37 -10.92
CA ILE A 313 -11.06 -6.05 -11.39
C ILE A 313 -11.93 -7.31 -11.43
N ASP A 314 -11.39 -8.45 -11.86
CA ASP A 314 -12.14 -9.71 -11.88
C ASP A 314 -12.61 -10.12 -10.48
N TYR A 315 -11.74 -9.98 -9.47
CA TYR A 315 -12.12 -10.20 -8.07
C TYR A 315 -13.17 -9.18 -7.60
N ARG A 316 -13.03 -7.90 -7.96
CA ARG A 316 -14.06 -6.87 -7.65
C ARG A 316 -15.41 -7.18 -8.30
N ARG A 317 -15.42 -7.66 -9.55
CA ARG A 317 -16.66 -8.09 -10.23
C ARG A 317 -17.26 -9.31 -9.54
N ARG A 318 -16.44 -10.25 -9.07
CA ARG A 318 -16.89 -11.41 -8.29
C ARG A 318 -17.50 -11.01 -6.94
N ILE A 319 -16.92 -10.02 -6.25
CA ILE A 319 -17.49 -9.40 -5.04
C ILE A 319 -18.84 -8.75 -5.35
N ASN A 320 -18.93 -7.98 -6.45
CA ASN A 320 -20.17 -7.33 -6.87
C ASN A 320 -21.28 -8.35 -7.19
N ALA A 321 -20.95 -9.44 -7.88
CA ALA A 321 -21.90 -10.53 -8.15
C ALA A 321 -22.38 -11.25 -6.88
N ARG A 322 -21.52 -11.33 -5.84
CA ARG A 322 -21.89 -11.85 -4.51
C ARG A 322 -22.76 -10.86 -3.74
N GLU A 323 -22.56 -9.56 -3.94
CA GLU A 323 -23.40 -8.52 -3.37
C GLU A 323 -24.84 -8.60 -3.89
N THR A 324 -25.03 -8.94 -5.18
CA THR A 324 -26.37 -9.26 -5.73
C THR A 324 -27.03 -10.40 -4.95
N LYS A 325 -26.28 -11.47 -4.65
CA LYS A 325 -26.82 -12.62 -3.90
C LYS A 325 -27.14 -12.24 -2.46
N ALA A 326 -26.32 -11.41 -1.81
CA ALA A 326 -26.59 -10.89 -0.48
C ALA A 326 -27.85 -10.03 -0.46
N ALA A 327 -28.01 -9.12 -1.44
CA ALA A 327 -29.19 -8.28 -1.57
C ALA A 327 -30.49 -9.10 -1.75
N ILE A 328 -30.44 -10.21 -2.50
CA ILE A 328 -31.58 -11.12 -2.64
C ILE A 328 -31.85 -11.87 -1.33
N LEU A 329 -30.80 -12.33 -0.65
CA LEU A 329 -30.92 -13.07 0.60
C LEU A 329 -31.50 -12.18 1.72
N GLU A 330 -31.20 -10.89 1.75
CA GLU A 330 -31.81 -9.96 2.72
C GLU A 330 -33.34 -9.79 2.57
N MET A 331 -33.91 -10.24 1.45
CA MET A 331 -35.35 -10.21 1.22
C MET A 331 -36.11 -11.41 1.81
N ILE A 332 -35.44 -12.50 2.17
CA ILE A 332 -36.11 -13.69 2.72
C ILE A 332 -36.33 -13.55 4.24
N PRO A 333 -37.32 -14.26 4.83
CA PRO A 333 -37.52 -14.27 6.28
C PRO A 333 -36.29 -14.82 7.02
N SER A 334 -35.92 -14.17 8.13
CA SER A 334 -34.90 -14.67 9.05
C SER A 334 -35.49 -15.71 10.00
N LEU A 335 -34.84 -16.86 10.13
CA LEU A 335 -35.15 -17.87 11.15
C LEU A 335 -34.10 -17.80 12.27
N ASN A 336 -34.55 -17.44 13.47
CA ASN A 336 -33.71 -17.38 14.67
C ASN A 336 -34.05 -18.55 15.60
N LEU A 337 -33.06 -19.42 15.82
CA LEU A 337 -33.12 -20.56 16.72
C LEU A 337 -32.39 -20.18 18.02
N GLN A 338 -33.03 -20.38 19.16
CA GLN A 338 -32.48 -20.04 20.46
C GLN A 338 -32.64 -21.23 21.41
N ALA A 339 -31.62 -21.50 22.21
CA ALA A 339 -31.66 -22.50 23.27
C ALA A 339 -30.81 -22.02 24.45
N GLY A 340 -31.28 -22.17 25.68
CA GLY A 340 -30.55 -21.67 26.84
C GLY A 340 -31.15 -22.04 28.18
N GLY A 341 -30.35 -21.86 29.23
CA GLY A 341 -30.79 -21.95 30.61
C GLY A 341 -31.15 -20.56 31.14
N ASN A 342 -32.23 -20.47 31.90
CA ASN A 342 -32.75 -19.22 32.47
C ASN A 342 -32.86 -19.35 33.98
N TYR A 343 -32.69 -18.23 34.68
CA TYR A 343 -32.87 -18.02 36.11
C TYR A 343 -33.75 -16.79 36.33
N ASN A 344 -34.68 -16.87 37.27
CA ASN A 344 -35.50 -15.73 37.68
C ASN A 344 -35.77 -15.77 39.19
N SER A 345 -35.44 -14.67 39.89
CA SER A 345 -35.55 -14.56 41.34
C SER A 345 -36.99 -14.42 41.86
N ASN A 346 -37.97 -14.28 40.97
CA ASN A 346 -39.37 -14.05 41.33
C ASN A 346 -39.90 -15.18 42.22
N ALA A 347 -40.18 -14.85 43.49
CA ALA A 347 -40.65 -15.81 44.49
C ALA A 347 -41.98 -16.51 44.14
N PHE A 348 -42.77 -15.93 43.23
CA PHE A 348 -44.02 -16.51 42.76
C PHE A 348 -43.85 -17.61 41.70
N LEU A 349 -42.63 -17.84 41.19
CA LEU A 349 -42.36 -18.93 40.25
C LEU A 349 -42.19 -20.26 40.98
N PHE A 350 -42.87 -21.30 40.50
CA PHE A 350 -42.67 -22.67 41.01
C PHE A 350 -41.27 -23.21 40.70
N ASN A 351 -40.76 -22.91 39.49
CA ASN A 351 -39.39 -23.21 39.08
C ASN A 351 -38.66 -21.90 38.81
N GLN A 352 -37.63 -21.60 39.61
CA GLN A 352 -36.79 -20.42 39.41
C GLN A 352 -35.81 -20.59 38.25
N ASN A 353 -35.55 -21.84 37.84
CA ASN A 353 -34.62 -22.19 36.78
C ASN A 353 -35.32 -23.05 35.73
N TRP A 354 -35.09 -22.80 34.45
CA TRP A 354 -35.62 -23.64 33.38
C TRP A 354 -34.76 -23.57 32.12
N ALA A 355 -34.76 -24.67 31.36
CA ALA A 355 -34.26 -24.66 30.00
C ALA A 355 -35.36 -24.16 29.05
N ALA A 356 -35.01 -23.27 28.12
CA ALA A 356 -35.90 -22.80 27.08
C ALA A 356 -35.28 -23.06 25.71
N TYR A 357 -36.13 -23.38 24.74
CA TYR A 357 -35.79 -23.42 23.33
C TYR A 357 -36.90 -22.70 22.57
N ALA A 358 -36.52 -21.94 21.54
CA ALA A 358 -37.45 -21.16 20.74
C ALA A 358 -36.98 -21.11 19.29
N ALA A 359 -37.94 -21.16 18.37
CA ALA A 359 -37.72 -20.85 16.96
C ALA A 359 -38.60 -19.65 16.60
N ARG A 360 -38.01 -18.57 16.11
CA ARG A 360 -38.72 -17.36 15.69
C ARG A 360 -38.40 -17.05 14.25
N ALA A 361 -39.41 -17.03 13.40
CA ALA A 361 -39.32 -16.46 12.07
C ALA A 361 -39.72 -14.98 12.11
N SER A 362 -38.91 -14.11 11.50
CA SER A 362 -39.24 -12.70 11.32
C SER A 362 -38.94 -12.28 9.88
N TRP A 363 -39.79 -11.43 9.32
CA TRP A 363 -39.60 -10.94 7.95
C TRP A 363 -39.71 -9.43 7.91
N ASN A 364 -38.66 -8.78 7.41
CA ASN A 364 -38.69 -7.35 7.13
C ASN A 364 -39.31 -7.08 5.76
N LEU A 365 -40.63 -6.89 5.70
CA LEU A 365 -41.35 -6.64 4.43
C LEU A 365 -40.87 -5.37 3.69
N LEU A 366 -40.26 -4.42 4.40
CA LEU A 366 -39.73 -3.21 3.78
C LEU A 366 -38.47 -3.46 2.94
N SER A 367 -37.80 -4.60 3.08
CA SER A 367 -36.61 -4.92 2.27
C SER A 367 -36.95 -5.09 0.79
N ILE A 368 -38.15 -5.55 0.45
CA ILE A 368 -38.63 -5.70 -0.93
C ILE A 368 -38.68 -4.34 -1.64
N PHE A 369 -39.18 -3.31 -0.97
CA PHE A 369 -39.25 -1.96 -1.55
C PHE A 369 -37.87 -1.30 -1.70
N ARG A 370 -36.87 -1.75 -0.92
CA ARG A 370 -35.49 -1.25 -1.00
C ARG A 370 -34.69 -1.96 -2.09
N TYR A 371 -35.09 -3.16 -2.50
CA TYR A 371 -34.34 -3.96 -3.46
C TYR A 371 -34.12 -3.28 -4.82
N PRO A 372 -35.11 -2.63 -5.48
CA PRO A 372 -34.88 -1.98 -6.77
C PRO A 372 -33.79 -0.90 -6.71
N ALA A 373 -33.75 -0.12 -5.62
CA ALA A 373 -32.72 0.89 -5.42
C ALA A 373 -31.33 0.25 -5.24
N ARG A 374 -31.23 -0.82 -4.45
CA ARG A 374 -29.97 -1.56 -4.25
C ARG A 374 -29.50 -2.27 -5.52
N ALA A 375 -30.41 -2.90 -6.25
CA ALA A 375 -30.12 -3.56 -7.53
C ALA A 375 -29.56 -2.55 -8.54
N LYS A 376 -30.16 -1.35 -8.62
CA LYS A 376 -29.66 -0.26 -9.47
C LYS A 376 -28.24 0.19 -9.07
N THR A 377 -27.92 0.21 -7.77
CA THR A 377 -26.55 0.51 -7.30
C THR A 377 -25.55 -0.57 -7.72
N ILE A 378 -25.91 -1.85 -7.56
CA ILE A 378 -25.05 -2.99 -7.92
C ILE A 378 -24.83 -3.04 -9.44
N GLU A 379 -25.88 -2.78 -10.23
CA GLU A 379 -25.79 -2.70 -11.69
C GLU A 379 -24.90 -1.52 -12.13
N ALA A 380 -25.06 -0.35 -11.51
CA ALA A 380 -24.19 0.79 -11.78
C ALA A 380 -22.71 0.48 -11.42
N GLN A 381 -22.46 -0.22 -10.31
CA GLN A 381 -21.12 -0.69 -9.94
C GLN A 381 -20.56 -1.68 -10.98
N ASP A 382 -21.39 -2.59 -11.49
CA ASP A 382 -20.98 -3.54 -12.53
C ASP A 382 -20.61 -2.83 -13.84
N GLN A 383 -21.41 -1.85 -14.25
CA GLN A 383 -21.13 -1.00 -15.42
C GLN A 383 -19.81 -0.25 -15.28
N VAL A 384 -19.54 0.34 -14.09
CA VAL A 384 -18.25 1.00 -13.81
C VAL A 384 -17.09 0.00 -13.94
N LEU A 385 -17.20 -1.17 -13.31
CA LEU A 385 -16.17 -2.21 -13.40
C LEU A 385 -15.98 -2.69 -14.83
N HIS A 386 -17.05 -2.81 -15.62
CA HIS A 386 -16.98 -3.17 -17.04
C HIS A 386 -16.26 -2.13 -17.89
N THR A 387 -16.60 -0.85 -17.74
CA THR A 387 -15.89 0.23 -18.43
C THR A 387 -14.42 0.29 -18.01
N GLN A 388 -14.12 0.08 -16.72
CA GLN A 388 -12.73 -0.01 -16.24
C GLN A 388 -11.98 -1.20 -16.85
N THR A 389 -12.61 -2.38 -16.97
CA THR A 389 -12.01 -3.52 -17.67
C THR A 389 -11.64 -3.14 -19.10
N LEU A 390 -12.59 -2.59 -19.88
CA LEU A 390 -12.35 -2.22 -21.29
C LEU A 390 -11.21 -1.19 -21.42
N ALA A 391 -11.20 -0.18 -20.54
CA ALA A 391 -10.14 0.82 -20.52
C ALA A 391 -8.77 0.22 -20.19
N LEU A 392 -8.69 -0.68 -19.19
CA LEU A 392 -7.46 -1.37 -18.83
C LEU A 392 -7.00 -2.34 -19.92
N THR A 393 -7.90 -3.10 -20.55
CA THR A 393 -7.59 -3.97 -21.68
C THR A 393 -6.89 -3.20 -22.79
N MET A 394 -7.47 -2.08 -23.24
CA MET A 394 -6.86 -1.23 -24.26
C MET A 394 -5.50 -0.65 -23.81
N ALA A 395 -5.40 -0.20 -22.56
CA ALA A 395 -4.17 0.34 -22.00
C ALA A 395 -3.06 -0.72 -21.90
N ILE A 396 -3.39 -1.95 -21.48
CA ILE A 396 -2.45 -3.06 -21.35
C ILE A 396 -1.95 -3.51 -22.72
N MET A 397 -2.85 -3.69 -23.70
CA MET A 397 -2.44 -3.99 -25.08
C MET A 397 -1.49 -2.92 -25.60
N SER A 398 -1.85 -1.65 -25.44
CA SER A 398 -0.98 -0.52 -25.84
C SER A 398 0.37 -0.56 -25.13
N GLN A 399 0.39 -0.86 -23.83
CA GLN A 399 1.62 -0.95 -23.04
C GLN A 399 2.52 -2.10 -23.50
N VAL A 400 1.96 -3.25 -23.89
CA VAL A 400 2.73 -4.36 -24.48
C VAL A 400 3.44 -3.90 -25.74
N HIS A 401 2.71 -3.27 -26.68
CA HIS A 401 3.31 -2.74 -27.92
C HIS A 401 4.41 -1.71 -27.64
N ILE A 402 4.16 -0.77 -26.73
CA ILE A 402 5.13 0.24 -26.32
C ILE A 402 6.37 -0.43 -25.71
N SER A 403 6.20 -1.43 -24.85
CA SER A 403 7.31 -2.12 -24.20
C SER A 403 8.16 -2.91 -25.19
N VAL A 404 7.53 -3.59 -26.16
CA VAL A 404 8.25 -4.28 -27.25
C VAL A 404 9.07 -3.29 -28.08
N ALA A 405 8.45 -2.16 -28.46
CA ALA A 405 9.15 -1.11 -29.20
C ALA A 405 10.33 -0.52 -28.38
N GLN A 406 10.13 -0.26 -27.09
CA GLN A 406 11.17 0.22 -26.18
C GLN A 406 12.36 -0.74 -26.11
N VAL A 407 12.12 -2.05 -25.97
CA VAL A 407 13.20 -3.05 -25.98
C VAL A 407 13.94 -3.04 -27.32
N ALA A 408 13.23 -3.00 -28.44
CA ALA A 408 13.85 -2.96 -29.76
C ALA A 408 14.71 -1.70 -29.97
N HIS A 409 14.22 -0.54 -29.54
CA HIS A 409 14.95 0.73 -29.57
C HIS A 409 16.16 0.70 -28.64
N ALA A 410 15.99 0.32 -27.38
CA ALA A 410 17.06 0.23 -26.40
C ALA A 410 18.17 -0.72 -26.86
N LYS A 411 17.83 -1.83 -27.53
CA LYS A 411 18.83 -2.76 -28.09
C LYS A 411 19.68 -2.10 -29.19
N LYS A 412 19.06 -1.32 -30.08
CA LYS A 412 19.75 -0.57 -31.13
C LYS A 412 20.58 0.60 -30.57
N GLU A 413 20.05 1.30 -29.58
CA GLU A 413 20.76 2.40 -28.92
C GLU A 413 21.95 1.88 -28.13
N THR A 414 21.83 0.72 -27.47
CA THR A 414 22.93 0.09 -26.73
C THR A 414 24.09 -0.26 -27.65
N SER A 415 23.83 -0.83 -28.84
CA SER A 415 24.89 -1.13 -29.80
C SER A 415 25.55 0.14 -30.35
N THR A 416 24.77 1.19 -30.60
CA THR A 416 25.27 2.50 -31.04
C THR A 416 26.10 3.18 -29.95
N ALA A 417 25.63 3.18 -28.70
CA ALA A 417 26.30 3.78 -27.56
C ALA A 417 27.61 3.06 -27.22
N LYS A 418 27.63 1.72 -27.36
CA LYS A 418 28.85 0.93 -27.25
C LYS A 418 29.88 1.37 -28.29
N LEU A 419 29.49 1.41 -29.57
CA LEU A 419 30.39 1.83 -30.65
C LEU A 419 30.89 3.26 -30.44
N TYR A 420 30.00 4.18 -30.04
CA TYR A 420 30.35 5.56 -29.72
C TYR A 420 31.39 5.65 -28.58
N HIS A 421 31.18 4.91 -27.50
CA HIS A 421 32.13 4.85 -26.38
C HIS A 421 33.49 4.28 -26.80
N GLU A 422 33.52 3.21 -27.58
CA GLU A 422 34.75 2.60 -28.09
C GLU A 422 35.51 3.58 -29.00
N THR A 423 34.84 4.22 -29.96
CA THR A 423 35.44 5.24 -30.83
C THR A 423 35.94 6.44 -30.03
N GLN A 424 35.14 6.97 -29.09
CA GLN A 424 35.57 8.09 -28.25
C GLN A 424 36.78 7.74 -27.37
N SER A 425 36.85 6.50 -26.90
CA SER A 425 38.02 6.01 -26.15
C SER A 425 39.28 5.98 -27.02
N GLN A 426 39.16 5.58 -28.29
CA GLN A 426 40.27 5.62 -29.24
C GLN A 426 40.70 7.07 -29.55
N ILE A 427 39.75 8.00 -29.75
CA ILE A 427 40.04 9.42 -29.96
C ILE A 427 40.79 10.00 -28.76
N SER A 428 40.30 9.76 -27.54
CA SER A 428 40.95 10.26 -26.33
C SER A 428 42.39 9.75 -26.20
N GLU A 429 42.63 8.48 -26.55
CA GLU A 429 43.96 7.89 -26.54
C GLU A 429 44.89 8.53 -27.58
N GLN A 430 44.43 8.71 -28.82
CA GLN A 430 45.22 9.36 -29.88
C GLN A 430 45.53 10.83 -29.55
N THR A 431 44.57 11.57 -28.99
CA THR A 431 44.78 12.95 -28.55
C THR A 431 45.80 13.02 -27.42
N ARG A 432 45.76 12.08 -26.46
CA ARG A 432 46.76 11.96 -25.38
C ARG A 432 48.16 11.69 -25.93
N LEU A 433 48.31 10.79 -26.91
CA LEU A 433 49.59 10.51 -27.57
C LEU A 433 50.09 11.73 -28.34
N GLY A 434 49.21 12.41 -29.07
CA GLY A 434 49.55 13.65 -29.80
C GLY A 434 50.04 14.76 -28.89
N TRP A 435 49.46 14.91 -27.69
CA TRP A 435 49.91 15.89 -26.70
C TRP A 435 51.30 15.57 -26.16
N ARG A 436 51.59 14.30 -25.84
CA ARG A 436 52.94 13.86 -25.42
C ARG A 436 54.02 14.13 -26.48
N LEU A 437 53.64 14.14 -27.75
CA LEU A 437 54.52 14.43 -28.88
C LEU A 437 54.56 15.93 -29.26
N GLY A 438 53.91 16.81 -28.49
CA GLY A 438 53.85 18.25 -28.75
C GLY A 438 53.00 18.64 -29.97
N ARG A 439 52.16 17.72 -30.48
CA ARG A 439 51.32 17.92 -31.68
C ARG A 439 49.88 18.33 -31.37
N GLN A 440 49.46 18.24 -30.11
CA GLN A 440 48.12 18.61 -29.65
C GLN A 440 48.22 19.49 -28.42
N SER A 441 47.21 20.33 -28.20
CA SER A 441 47.13 21.16 -27.00
C SER A 441 46.60 20.38 -25.79
N GLU A 442 46.97 20.81 -24.58
CA GLU A 442 46.45 20.23 -23.34
C GLU A 442 44.92 20.35 -23.24
N GLN A 443 44.35 21.46 -23.73
CA GLN A 443 42.89 21.64 -23.82
C GLN A 443 42.23 20.55 -24.65
N ALA A 444 42.82 20.15 -25.79
CA ALA A 444 42.26 19.08 -26.60
C ALA A 444 42.20 17.76 -25.79
N VAL A 445 43.24 17.46 -25.00
CA VAL A 445 43.26 16.29 -24.12
C VAL A 445 42.17 16.38 -23.05
N LEU A 446 42.04 17.52 -22.37
CA LEU A 446 41.02 17.75 -21.35
C LEU A 446 39.61 17.56 -21.91
N ARG A 447 39.31 18.18 -23.05
CA ARG A 447 38.02 18.05 -23.74
C ARG A 447 37.73 16.60 -24.10
N GLU A 448 38.66 15.92 -24.75
CA GLU A 448 38.44 14.54 -25.20
C GLU A 448 38.34 13.54 -24.04
N ARG A 449 39.02 13.81 -22.92
CA ARG A 449 38.90 13.01 -21.71
C ARG A 449 37.54 13.19 -21.02
N VAL A 450 37.02 14.42 -20.97
CA VAL A 450 35.64 14.67 -20.50
C VAL A 450 34.61 14.02 -21.43
N ASN A 451 34.79 14.11 -22.74
CA ASN A 451 33.94 13.43 -23.72
C ASN A 451 33.99 11.90 -23.57
N GLN A 452 35.15 11.31 -23.29
CA GLN A 452 35.28 9.88 -23.01
C GLN A 452 34.50 9.46 -21.77
N VAL A 453 34.60 10.23 -20.68
CA VAL A 453 33.84 9.97 -19.45
C VAL A 453 32.34 10.10 -19.70
N ALA A 454 31.92 11.13 -20.43
CA ALA A 454 30.52 11.31 -20.82
C ALA A 454 30.01 10.16 -21.71
N ALA A 455 30.82 9.69 -22.66
CA ALA A 455 30.49 8.56 -23.52
C ALA A 455 30.32 7.27 -22.72
N GLN A 456 31.20 7.05 -21.73
CA GLN A 456 31.10 5.91 -20.81
C GLN A 456 29.82 5.98 -19.98
N LEU A 457 29.51 7.14 -19.40
CA LEU A 457 28.29 7.33 -18.62
C LEU A 457 27.03 7.09 -19.46
N ARG A 458 27.00 7.64 -20.68
CA ARG A 458 25.88 7.42 -21.61
C ARG A 458 25.73 5.94 -21.97
N TYR A 459 26.83 5.25 -22.21
CA TYR A 459 26.77 3.82 -22.51
C TYR A 459 26.18 3.03 -21.34
N ASP A 460 26.62 3.29 -20.11
CA ASP A 460 26.05 2.62 -18.92
C ASP A 460 24.55 2.96 -18.73
N ALA A 461 24.16 4.22 -18.98
CA ALA A 461 22.77 4.63 -18.86
C ALA A 461 21.86 3.93 -19.87
N ILE A 462 22.29 3.81 -21.13
CA ILE A 462 21.53 3.10 -22.17
C ILE A 462 21.51 1.59 -21.92
N GLU A 463 22.60 1.03 -21.39
CA GLU A 463 22.63 -0.38 -20.99
C GLU A 463 21.65 -0.67 -19.84
N SER A 464 21.57 0.21 -18.84
CA SER A 464 20.55 0.16 -17.80
C SER A 464 19.14 0.22 -18.39
N GLU A 465 18.91 1.12 -19.35
CA GLU A 465 17.62 1.28 -20.03
C GLU A 465 17.21 0.02 -20.79
N LEU A 466 18.16 -0.69 -21.41
CA LEU A 466 17.88 -1.99 -22.04
C LEU A 466 17.40 -3.03 -21.02
N GLN A 467 18.04 -3.13 -19.86
CA GLN A 467 17.59 -4.06 -18.84
C GLN A 467 16.23 -3.69 -18.24
N VAL A 468 15.97 -2.39 -18.08
CA VAL A 468 14.72 -1.87 -17.53
C VAL A 468 13.59 -2.06 -18.54
N SER A 469 13.79 -1.74 -19.81
CA SER A 469 12.80 -2.00 -20.86
C SER A 469 12.45 -3.49 -20.97
N TRP A 470 13.43 -4.39 -20.78
CA TRP A 470 13.17 -5.83 -20.71
C TRP A 470 12.31 -6.21 -19.49
N ALA A 471 12.63 -5.67 -18.31
CA ALA A 471 11.82 -5.86 -17.10
C ALA A 471 10.40 -5.29 -17.27
N SER A 472 10.27 -4.15 -17.94
CA SER A 472 9.00 -3.51 -18.27
C SER A 472 8.17 -4.35 -19.24
N LEU A 473 8.81 -4.98 -20.23
CA LEU A 473 8.14 -5.92 -21.12
C LEU A 473 7.60 -7.13 -20.35
N LEU A 474 8.43 -7.76 -19.49
CA LEU A 474 7.97 -8.87 -18.64
C LEU A 474 6.78 -8.46 -17.77
N ALA A 475 6.85 -7.30 -17.12
CA ALA A 475 5.77 -6.77 -16.30
C ALA A 475 4.52 -6.42 -17.13
N ALA A 476 4.68 -5.93 -18.36
CA ALA A 476 3.59 -5.60 -19.28
C ALA A 476 2.86 -6.85 -19.79
N VAL A 477 3.61 -7.93 -20.01
CA VAL A 477 3.09 -9.26 -20.38
C VAL A 477 2.54 -10.01 -19.16
N GLY A 478 2.80 -9.51 -17.94
CA GLY A 478 2.32 -10.06 -16.67
C GLY A 478 3.11 -11.29 -16.19
N GLU A 479 4.33 -11.48 -16.70
CA GLU A 479 5.25 -12.50 -16.20
C GLU A 479 5.85 -12.07 -14.85
N ASP A 480 5.72 -12.95 -13.85
CA ASP A 480 6.15 -12.67 -12.48
C ASP A 480 7.54 -13.25 -12.20
N VAL A 481 8.52 -12.36 -12.07
CA VAL A 481 9.89 -12.72 -11.64
C VAL A 481 10.07 -12.69 -10.13
N LEU A 482 9.02 -12.34 -9.36
CA LEU A 482 9.05 -12.27 -7.91
C LEU A 482 8.85 -13.65 -7.28
N PRO A 483 9.41 -13.91 -6.09
CA PRO A 483 9.08 -15.08 -5.30
C PRO A 483 7.60 -15.13 -4.94
N ASN A 484 7.03 -16.34 -4.95
CA ASN A 484 5.61 -16.54 -4.63
C ASN A 484 5.34 -16.26 -3.14
N ASP A 485 6.30 -16.60 -2.26
CA ASP A 485 6.18 -16.48 -0.81
C ASP A 485 7.39 -15.75 -0.21
N LEU A 486 7.25 -14.44 0.00
CA LEU A 486 8.21 -13.68 0.82
C LEU A 486 7.93 -13.98 2.30
N THR A 487 8.63 -14.95 2.87
CA THR A 487 8.59 -15.21 4.31
C THR A 487 9.62 -14.31 5.01
N ARG A 488 9.29 -13.79 6.19
CA ARG A 488 10.24 -12.99 7.00
C ARG A 488 11.52 -13.77 7.35
N GLU A 489 11.41 -15.09 7.41
CA GLU A 489 12.47 -16.01 7.81
C GLU A 489 13.44 -16.34 6.67
N GLN A 490 13.10 -16.08 5.41
CA GLN A 490 13.99 -16.31 4.28
C GLN A 490 15.22 -15.40 4.38
N SER A 491 16.42 -15.99 4.25
CA SER A 491 17.66 -15.22 4.28
C SER A 491 17.77 -14.30 3.06
N LEU A 492 18.46 -13.17 3.21
CA LEU A 492 18.69 -12.25 2.10
C LEU A 492 19.41 -12.92 0.92
N SER A 493 20.37 -13.78 1.21
CA SER A 493 21.15 -14.51 0.20
C SER A 493 20.28 -15.48 -0.60
N ASP A 494 19.35 -16.19 0.05
CA ASP A 494 18.46 -17.13 -0.63
C ASP A 494 17.50 -16.39 -1.56
N LEU A 495 16.97 -15.25 -1.08
CA LEU A 495 16.08 -14.39 -1.86
C LEU A 495 16.81 -13.82 -3.10
N ALA A 496 18.05 -13.35 -2.94
CA ALA A 496 18.85 -12.86 -4.05
C ALA A 496 19.13 -13.96 -5.09
N LEU A 497 19.40 -15.19 -4.65
CA LEU A 497 19.65 -16.33 -5.53
C LEU A 497 18.38 -16.73 -6.30
N GLU A 498 17.23 -16.75 -5.62
CA GLU A 498 15.94 -17.03 -6.27
C GLU A 498 15.61 -15.98 -7.34
N LEU A 499 15.78 -14.69 -7.03
CA LEU A 499 15.57 -13.61 -8.00
C LEU A 499 16.48 -13.76 -9.22
N ARG A 500 17.74 -14.13 -9.01
CA ARG A 500 18.70 -14.39 -10.10
C ARG A 500 18.26 -15.56 -10.97
N ALA A 501 17.82 -16.66 -10.37
CA ALA A 501 17.35 -17.84 -11.10
C ALA A 501 16.08 -17.53 -11.91
N ARG A 502 15.11 -16.81 -11.33
CA ARG A 502 13.89 -16.39 -12.02
C ARG A 502 14.18 -15.44 -13.18
N TRP A 503 15.09 -14.48 -12.99
CA TRP A 503 15.52 -13.57 -14.06
C TRP A 503 16.27 -14.29 -15.19
N ALA A 504 17.08 -15.30 -14.87
CA ALA A 504 17.72 -16.12 -15.90
C ALA A 504 16.66 -16.90 -16.72
N LYS A 505 15.69 -17.50 -16.03
CA LYS A 505 14.58 -18.24 -16.66
C LYS A 505 13.69 -17.33 -17.52
N SER A 506 13.44 -16.09 -17.11
CA SER A 506 12.59 -15.17 -17.88
C SER A 506 13.15 -14.81 -19.26
N LYS A 507 14.46 -14.95 -19.47
CA LYS A 507 15.10 -14.79 -20.79
C LYS A 507 14.80 -15.94 -21.75
N GLU A 508 14.34 -17.08 -21.22
CA GLU A 508 13.92 -18.24 -22.00
C GLU A 508 12.41 -18.28 -22.21
N LEU A 509 11.63 -17.76 -21.25
CA LEU A 509 10.16 -17.82 -21.26
C LEU A 509 9.50 -17.05 -22.43
N LEU A 510 10.18 -16.03 -22.96
CA LEU A 510 9.69 -15.23 -24.09
C LEU A 510 10.28 -15.67 -25.45
N LYS A 511 11.00 -16.79 -25.50
CA LYS A 511 11.41 -17.44 -26.77
C LYS A 511 10.33 -18.42 -27.21
#